data_AF-A0A3M1RPJ5-F1
#
_entry.id   AF-A0A3M1RPJ5-F1
#
_cell.length_a   1.000
_cell.length_b   1.000
_cell.length_c   1.000
_cell.angle_alpha   90.00
_cell.angle_beta   90.00
_cell.angle_gamma   90.00
#
_symmetry.space_group_name_H-M   'P 1'
#
loop_
_entity.id
_entity.type
_entity.pdbx_description
1 polymer ?
#
loop_
_entity_poly.entity_id
_entity_poly.type
_entity_poly.pdbx_seq_one_letter_code
_entity_poly.pdbx_strand_id
1 'polypeptide(L)'
;MIRASVVFRRSRPFAVGGFTLLEVILALGLVAILVAALGSAIDFHFRAVAHVRSQTEEQQLARALLERIARDIRGAVPYDPIDFEQLVPGMVTTTSAGDLGELGEEGGFDSDILFGTSSDSGTGEEDTTDDLTALTLPHPVPGLFGESTWLQVDVSRLPRPDQMTTDVIYSADGLTLDRVSDVKSVAYFVVDADSASSYTYSNRPGISDFEESGGLVRRELDRAVTQYASESGLLDLVDEELEPVAPEVVDIQFSYFDGSTWQSSWDSDLNGSLPTAVEVVLYLRSRDVAPSVLLPIDDEEETI
;
A
#
# COMPACT_ATOMS: atom_id res chain seq x y z
N MET A 1 21.83 98.01 -44.83
CA MET A 1 20.86 98.15 -43.72
C MET A 1 20.28 96.77 -43.43
N ILE A 2 20.55 96.18 -42.27
CA ILE A 2 19.98 94.88 -41.87
C ILE A 2 19.28 95.08 -40.54
N ARG A 3 18.00 94.69 -40.47
CA ARG A 3 17.16 94.74 -39.28
C ARG A 3 17.02 93.31 -38.76
N ALA A 4 17.52 93.06 -37.56
CA ALA A 4 17.30 91.80 -36.84
C ALA A 4 16.29 92.06 -35.71
N SER A 5 15.30 91.19 -35.57
CA SER A 5 14.33 91.21 -34.48
C SER A 5 14.29 89.84 -33.81
N VAL A 6 14.44 89.84 -32.48
CA VAL A 6 14.33 88.65 -31.63
C VAL A 6 12.91 88.58 -31.07
N VAL A 7 12.24 87.45 -31.26
CA VAL A 7 10.93 87.15 -30.69
C VAL A 7 11.12 86.17 -29.55
N PHE A 8 10.82 86.59 -28.31
CA PHE A 8 10.76 85.69 -27.17
C PHE A 8 9.38 85.04 -27.06
N ARG A 9 9.35 83.71 -27.14
CA ARG A 9 8.12 82.91 -26.94
C ARG A 9 7.87 82.78 -25.43
N ARG A 10 6.81 83.42 -24.91
CA ARG A 10 6.42 83.25 -23.51
C ARG A 10 5.95 81.80 -23.26
N SER A 11 6.65 81.08 -22.38
CA SER A 11 6.16 79.84 -21.78
C SER A 11 4.90 80.16 -20.97
N ARG A 12 3.77 79.54 -21.30
CA ARG A 12 2.55 79.67 -20.48
C ARG A 12 2.81 78.95 -19.15
N PRO A 13 2.52 79.56 -17.98
CA PRO A 13 2.56 78.84 -16.73
C PRO A 13 1.50 77.74 -16.77
N PHE A 14 1.89 76.50 -16.48
CA PHE A 14 0.93 75.45 -16.17
C PHE A 14 0.21 75.89 -14.89
N ALA A 15 -1.06 76.26 -15.01
CA ALA A 15 -1.91 76.44 -13.85
C ALA A 15 -2.06 75.05 -13.19
N VAL A 16 -1.50 74.89 -12.00
CA VAL A 16 -1.70 73.69 -11.19
C VAL A 16 -3.10 73.81 -10.59
N GLY A 17 -4.08 73.16 -11.21
CA GLY A 17 -5.42 73.02 -10.64
C GLY A 17 -5.35 72.15 -9.40
N GLY A 18 -5.97 72.59 -8.30
CA GLY A 18 -6.19 71.73 -7.14
C GLY A 18 -7.15 70.59 -7.50
N PHE A 19 -6.97 69.43 -6.87
CA PHE A 19 -7.83 68.27 -7.10
C PHE A 19 -9.27 68.55 -6.69
N THR A 20 -10.22 68.13 -7.52
CA THR A 20 -11.64 68.25 -7.18
C THR A 20 -12.04 67.12 -6.22
N LEU A 21 -13.02 67.38 -5.35
CA LEU A 21 -13.51 66.40 -4.38
C LEU A 21 -14.07 65.14 -5.07
N LEU A 22 -14.65 65.30 -6.27
CA LEU A 22 -15.10 64.19 -7.11
C LEU A 22 -13.94 63.27 -7.55
N GLU A 23 -12.81 63.85 -7.92
CA GLU A 23 -11.62 63.10 -8.37
C GLU A 23 -11.00 62.30 -7.22
N VAL A 24 -10.97 62.87 -6.01
CA VAL A 24 -10.51 62.15 -4.81
C VAL A 24 -11.43 60.97 -4.48
N ILE A 25 -12.75 61.15 -4.56
CA ILE A 25 -13.72 60.07 -4.33
C ILE A 25 -13.57 58.99 -5.40
N LEU A 26 -13.41 59.37 -6.67
CA LEU A 26 -13.24 58.43 -7.78
C LEU A 26 -11.92 57.65 -7.64
N ALA A 27 -10.84 58.31 -7.26
CA ALA A 27 -9.55 57.67 -6.99
C ALA A 27 -9.65 56.67 -5.83
N LEU A 28 -10.30 57.05 -4.72
CA LEU A 28 -10.56 56.16 -3.59
C LEU A 28 -11.42 54.95 -3.99
N GLY A 29 -12.47 55.16 -4.78
CA GLY A 29 -13.31 54.09 -5.31
C GLY A 29 -12.52 53.11 -6.20
N LEU A 30 -11.68 53.62 -7.09
CA LEU A 30 -10.81 52.79 -7.93
C LEU A 30 -9.79 51.99 -7.11
N VAL A 31 -9.20 52.59 -6.08
CA VAL A 31 -8.27 51.89 -5.18
C VAL A 31 -8.99 50.77 -4.42
N ALA A 32 -10.19 51.03 -3.90
CA ALA A 32 -10.97 50.01 -3.20
C ALA A 32 -11.32 48.82 -4.11
N ILE A 33 -11.75 49.09 -5.34
CA ILE A 33 -12.01 48.05 -6.35
C ILE A 33 -10.74 47.27 -6.69
N LEU A 34 -9.61 47.95 -6.86
CA LEU A 34 -8.33 47.32 -7.16
C LEU A 34 -7.85 46.40 -6.04
N VAL A 35 -7.96 46.84 -4.78
CA VAL A 35 -7.62 46.01 -3.62
C VAL A 35 -8.56 44.81 -3.50
N ALA A 36 -9.87 44.99 -3.74
CA ALA A 36 -10.83 43.88 -3.74
C ALA A 36 -10.54 42.85 -4.83
N ALA A 37 -10.22 43.31 -6.06
CA ALA A 37 -9.84 42.43 -7.16
C ALA A 37 -8.55 41.66 -6.87
N LEU A 38 -7.54 42.32 -6.29
CA LEU A 38 -6.30 41.68 -5.88
C LEU A 38 -6.53 40.66 -4.76
N GLY A 39 -7.35 40.99 -3.77
CA GLY A 39 -7.72 40.07 -2.69
C GLY A 39 -8.43 38.82 -3.22
N SER A 40 -9.38 38.99 -4.14
CA SER A 40 -10.07 37.89 -4.80
C SER A 40 -9.12 37.01 -5.62
N ALA A 41 -8.17 37.60 -6.35
CA ALA A 41 -7.18 36.85 -7.12
C ALA A 41 -6.26 36.00 -6.23
N ILE A 42 -5.87 36.52 -5.06
CA ILE A 42 -5.04 35.81 -4.08
C ILE A 42 -5.82 34.65 -3.43
N ASP A 43 -7.06 34.89 -3.02
CA ASP A 43 -7.93 33.84 -2.44
C ASP A 43 -8.17 32.72 -3.46
N PHE A 44 -8.46 33.08 -4.72
CA PHE A 44 -8.57 32.11 -5.80
C PHE A 44 -7.29 31.29 -5.98
N HIS A 45 -6.11 31.92 -5.95
CA HIS A 45 -4.84 31.22 -6.06
C HIS A 45 -4.64 30.19 -4.93
N PHE A 46 -4.92 30.56 -3.68
CA PHE A 46 -4.79 29.64 -2.55
C PHE A 46 -5.76 28.46 -2.64
N ARG A 47 -7.02 28.70 -3.01
CA ARG A 47 -8.02 27.64 -3.18
C ARG A 47 -7.66 26.70 -4.32
N ALA A 48 -7.20 27.23 -5.45
CA ALA A 48 -6.76 26.43 -6.59
C ALA A 48 -5.57 25.54 -6.23
N VAL A 49 -4.57 26.07 -5.51
CA VAL A 49 -3.41 25.29 -5.06
C VAL A 49 -3.81 24.21 -4.06
N ALA A 50 -4.71 24.49 -3.14
CA ALA A 50 -5.19 23.49 -2.17
C ALA A 50 -5.86 22.29 -2.86
N HIS A 51 -6.71 22.54 -3.86
CA HIS A 51 -7.38 21.47 -4.61
C HIS A 51 -6.41 20.63 -5.45
N VAL A 52 -5.37 21.24 -6.02
CA VAL A 52 -4.34 20.50 -6.78
C VAL A 52 -3.49 19.62 -5.85
N ARG A 53 -3.21 20.07 -4.62
CA ARG A 53 -2.40 19.31 -3.67
C ARG A 53 -3.07 18.02 -3.23
N SER A 54 -4.35 18.05 -2.85
CA SER A 54 -5.06 16.85 -2.41
C SER A 54 -5.12 15.78 -3.50
N GLN A 55 -5.43 16.17 -4.75
CA GLN A 55 -5.42 15.24 -5.89
C GLN A 55 -4.04 14.65 -6.17
N THR A 56 -2.98 15.43 -5.94
CA THR A 56 -1.61 14.97 -6.15
C THR A 56 -1.17 14.02 -5.04
N GLU A 57 -1.58 14.26 -3.79
CA GLU A 57 -1.24 13.42 -2.63
C GLU A 57 -1.79 12.00 -2.78
N GLU A 58 -3.06 11.83 -3.16
CA GLU A 58 -3.66 10.51 -3.38
C GLU A 58 -2.96 9.73 -4.50
N GLN A 59 -2.66 10.39 -5.62
CA GLN A 59 -1.94 9.77 -6.74
C GLN A 59 -0.50 9.40 -6.37
N GLN A 60 0.16 10.23 -5.56
CA GLN A 60 1.52 9.94 -5.07
C GLN A 60 1.53 8.76 -4.10
N LEU A 61 0.55 8.68 -3.20
CA LEU A 61 0.39 7.55 -2.29
C LEU A 61 0.16 6.25 -3.07
N ALA A 62 -0.83 6.24 -3.98
CA ALA A 62 -1.14 5.09 -4.82
C ALA A 62 0.10 4.59 -5.57
N ARG A 63 0.82 5.53 -6.20
CA ARG A 63 2.04 5.22 -6.95
C ARG A 63 3.14 4.65 -6.06
N ALA A 64 3.37 5.25 -4.89
CA ALA A 64 4.38 4.77 -3.95
C ALA A 64 4.08 3.35 -3.45
N LEU A 65 2.80 3.03 -3.18
CA LEU A 65 2.36 1.70 -2.78
C LEU A 65 2.53 0.67 -3.89
N LEU A 66 2.06 0.97 -5.12
CA LEU A 66 2.23 0.08 -6.27
C LEU A 66 3.70 -0.15 -6.61
N GLU A 67 4.54 0.88 -6.56
CA GLU A 67 5.98 0.75 -6.80
C GLU A 67 6.66 -0.11 -5.73
N ARG A 68 6.17 -0.06 -4.48
CA ARG A 68 6.65 -0.93 -3.39
C ARG A 68 6.23 -2.37 -3.62
N ILE A 69 4.95 -2.65 -3.83
CA ILE A 69 4.42 -3.99 -4.11
C ILE A 69 5.12 -4.59 -5.33
N ALA A 70 5.24 -3.83 -6.42
CA ALA A 70 5.93 -4.28 -7.62
C ALA A 70 7.43 -4.54 -7.41
N ARG A 71 8.08 -3.83 -6.48
CA ARG A 71 9.48 -4.11 -6.13
C ARG A 71 9.60 -5.43 -5.37
N ASP A 72 8.69 -5.67 -4.43
CA ASP A 72 8.69 -6.89 -3.62
C ASP A 72 8.37 -8.10 -4.53
N ILE A 73 7.34 -8.03 -5.39
CA ILE A 73 7.03 -9.08 -6.38
C ILE A 73 8.20 -9.34 -7.33
N ARG A 74 8.89 -8.29 -7.82
CA ARG A 74 10.08 -8.48 -8.68
C ARG A 74 11.28 -9.08 -7.94
N GLY A 75 11.31 -8.95 -6.62
CA GLY A 75 12.32 -9.56 -5.75
C GLY A 75 12.01 -11.01 -5.39
N ALA A 76 10.92 -11.58 -5.89
CA ALA A 76 10.50 -12.95 -5.62
C ALA A 76 11.62 -13.96 -5.96
N VAL A 77 11.86 -14.90 -5.05
CA VAL A 77 12.79 -16.00 -5.23
C VAL A 77 12.06 -17.15 -5.91
N PRO A 78 12.39 -17.50 -7.16
CA PRO A 78 11.84 -18.70 -7.77
C PRO A 78 12.43 -19.93 -7.10
N TYR A 79 11.60 -20.93 -6.86
CA TYR A 79 12.09 -22.26 -6.54
C TYR A 79 12.58 -22.96 -7.81
N ASP A 80 13.87 -23.30 -7.83
CA ASP A 80 14.47 -24.14 -8.86
C ASP A 80 14.95 -25.43 -8.18
N PRO A 81 14.22 -26.55 -8.30
CA PRO A 81 14.66 -27.80 -7.70
C PRO A 81 15.97 -28.23 -8.35
N ILE A 82 16.96 -28.58 -7.52
CA ILE A 82 18.23 -29.10 -8.04
C ILE A 82 17.96 -30.47 -8.66
N ASP A 83 18.05 -30.56 -9.98
CA ASP A 83 18.01 -31.82 -10.71
C ASP A 83 19.31 -32.62 -10.50
N PHE A 84 19.39 -33.34 -9.38
CA PHE A 84 20.56 -34.15 -9.01
C PHE A 84 20.90 -35.22 -10.05
N GLU A 85 19.93 -35.69 -10.83
CA GLU A 85 20.15 -36.67 -11.91
C GLU A 85 20.89 -36.05 -13.10
N GLN A 86 20.68 -34.76 -13.39
CA GLN A 86 21.45 -34.06 -14.42
C GLN A 86 22.88 -33.78 -13.97
N LEU A 87 23.09 -33.52 -12.68
CA LEU A 87 24.40 -33.19 -12.11
C LEU A 87 25.27 -34.43 -11.87
N VAL A 88 24.67 -35.53 -11.41
CA VAL A 88 25.36 -36.80 -11.15
C VAL A 88 24.51 -37.97 -11.65
N PRO A 89 24.59 -38.29 -12.96
CA PRO A 89 23.83 -39.38 -13.55
C PRO A 89 24.07 -40.70 -12.80
N GLY A 90 23.00 -41.32 -12.29
CA GLY A 90 23.06 -42.59 -11.57
C GLY A 90 23.41 -42.53 -10.08
N MET A 91 23.50 -41.33 -9.48
CA MET A 91 23.58 -41.19 -8.01
C MET A 91 22.19 -41.21 -7.36
N VAL A 92 21.18 -40.67 -8.06
CA VAL A 92 19.78 -40.84 -7.65
C VAL A 92 19.31 -42.16 -8.23
N THR A 93 19.42 -43.25 -7.46
CA THR A 93 18.58 -44.41 -7.72
C THR A 93 17.15 -43.96 -7.53
N THR A 94 16.41 -43.77 -8.62
CA THR A 94 14.96 -43.65 -8.58
C THR A 94 14.41 -44.98 -8.07
N THR A 95 14.38 -45.13 -6.74
CA THR A 95 13.69 -46.23 -6.09
C THR A 95 12.23 -46.06 -6.44
N SER A 96 11.82 -46.75 -7.49
CA SER A 96 10.44 -46.73 -7.94
C SER A 96 9.58 -47.24 -6.79
N ALA A 97 8.36 -46.75 -6.60
CA ALA A 97 7.51 -47.17 -5.48
C ALA A 97 7.36 -48.71 -5.38
N GLY A 98 7.49 -49.44 -6.49
CA GLY A 98 7.53 -50.90 -6.51
C GLY A 98 8.76 -51.54 -5.85
N ASP A 99 9.93 -50.90 -5.92
CA ASP A 99 11.20 -51.38 -5.33
C ASP A 99 11.20 -51.23 -3.80
N LEU A 100 10.54 -50.18 -3.28
CA LEU A 100 10.34 -49.97 -1.84
C LEU A 100 9.25 -50.87 -1.25
N GLY A 101 8.22 -51.21 -2.04
CA GLY A 101 7.19 -52.17 -1.64
C GLY A 101 7.76 -53.58 -1.40
N GLU A 102 8.69 -54.02 -2.26
CA GLU A 102 9.34 -55.32 -2.14
C GLU A 102 10.27 -55.39 -0.91
N LEU A 103 10.99 -54.30 -0.58
CA LEU A 103 11.79 -54.21 0.64
C LEU A 103 10.94 -54.10 1.92
N GLY A 104 9.76 -53.48 1.85
CA GLY A 104 8.81 -53.38 2.96
C GLY A 104 8.19 -54.73 3.33
N GLU A 105 7.85 -55.56 2.32
CA GLU A 105 7.37 -56.93 2.52
C GLU A 105 8.43 -57.84 3.14
N GLU A 106 9.71 -57.68 2.78
CA GLU A 106 10.82 -58.46 3.35
C GLU A 106 11.13 -58.04 4.81
N GLY A 107 10.84 -56.78 5.18
CA GLY A 107 11.03 -56.23 6.53
C GLY A 107 9.84 -56.34 7.47
N GLY A 108 8.67 -56.79 6.99
CA GLY A 108 7.44 -56.90 7.79
C GLY A 108 6.81 -55.54 8.15
N PHE A 109 7.05 -54.50 7.34
CA PHE A 109 6.49 -53.17 7.54
C PHE A 109 5.24 -52.99 6.66
N ASP A 110 4.18 -52.45 7.25
CA ASP A 110 2.91 -52.22 6.57
C ASP A 110 3.05 -51.03 5.59
N SER A 111 2.79 -51.28 4.31
CA SER A 111 3.03 -50.32 3.21
C SER A 111 2.11 -49.09 3.26
N ASP A 112 1.03 -49.17 4.04
CA ASP A 112 0.01 -48.11 4.19
C ASP A 112 0.49 -46.96 5.09
N ILE A 113 1.55 -47.18 5.90
CA ILE A 113 2.12 -46.18 6.81
C ILE A 113 3.22 -45.34 6.13
N LEU A 114 3.74 -45.79 4.99
CA LEU A 114 4.86 -45.15 4.27
C LEU A 114 4.40 -44.07 3.30
N PHE A 115 3.17 -44.17 2.79
CA PHE A 115 2.53 -43.10 2.03
C PHE A 115 1.61 -42.35 2.98
N GLY A 116 2.14 -41.33 3.64
CA GLY A 116 1.35 -40.38 4.44
C GLY A 116 0.33 -39.67 3.57
N THR A 117 -0.78 -40.36 3.28
CA THR A 117 -2.02 -39.74 2.81
C THR A 117 -2.61 -39.06 4.04
N SER A 118 -2.28 -37.79 4.22
CA SER A 118 -3.11 -36.90 5.02
C SER A 118 -4.44 -36.79 4.28
N SER A 119 -5.34 -37.72 4.55
CA SER A 119 -6.75 -37.58 4.25
C SER A 119 -7.29 -36.49 5.17
N ASP A 120 -7.09 -35.24 4.76
CA ASP A 120 -7.82 -34.12 5.33
C ASP A 120 -9.23 -34.17 4.76
N SER A 121 -10.15 -34.66 5.58
CA SER A 121 -11.58 -34.62 5.33
C SER A 121 -12.14 -33.40 6.05
N GLY A 122 -11.88 -32.21 5.50
CA GLY A 122 -12.56 -30.97 5.88
C GLY A 122 -13.94 -30.93 5.24
N THR A 123 -14.98 -31.12 6.05
CA THR A 123 -16.37 -30.86 5.67
C THR A 123 -16.57 -29.37 5.44
N GLY A 124 -16.94 -28.98 4.22
CA GLY A 124 -17.22 -27.59 3.86
C GLY A 124 -18.42 -27.03 4.61
N GLU A 125 -18.15 -25.99 5.40
CA GLU A 125 -19.09 -24.93 5.75
C GLU A 125 -18.60 -23.69 5.00
N GLU A 126 -19.28 -23.36 3.90
CA GLU A 126 -19.11 -22.08 3.20
C GLU A 126 -19.64 -20.98 4.12
N ASP A 127 -18.75 -20.43 4.96
CA ASP A 127 -18.92 -19.11 5.55
C ASP A 127 -18.03 -18.15 4.77
N THR A 128 -18.65 -17.20 4.07
CA THR A 128 -18.01 -16.27 3.13
C THR A 128 -17.25 -15.15 3.85
N THR A 129 -16.50 -15.48 4.90
CA THR A 129 -15.90 -14.49 5.80
C THR A 129 -14.46 -14.73 6.25
N ASP A 130 -13.78 -15.82 5.83
CA ASP A 130 -12.37 -16.06 6.26
C ASP A 130 -11.45 -16.58 5.12
N ASP A 131 -11.35 -15.78 4.06
CA ASP A 131 -10.40 -15.96 2.94
C ASP A 131 -8.91 -15.78 3.36
N LEU A 132 -8.67 -15.26 4.58
CA LEU A 132 -7.33 -15.04 5.13
C LEU A 132 -6.74 -16.28 5.83
N THR A 133 -7.51 -17.34 6.06
CA THR A 133 -6.99 -18.59 6.65
C THR A 133 -5.93 -19.26 5.75
N ALA A 134 -6.02 -19.06 4.44
CA ALA A 134 -5.02 -19.54 3.48
C ALA A 134 -3.68 -18.78 3.57
N LEU A 135 -3.68 -17.53 4.08
CA LEU A 135 -2.46 -16.72 4.27
C LEU A 135 -1.55 -17.29 5.37
N THR A 136 -2.09 -18.10 6.27
CA THR A 136 -1.35 -18.64 7.42
C THR A 136 -0.94 -20.10 7.27
N LEU A 137 -1.17 -20.68 6.09
CA LEU A 137 -0.69 -22.00 5.74
C LEU A 137 0.85 -22.04 5.62
N PRO A 138 1.51 -23.08 6.14
CA PRO A 138 2.94 -23.23 6.01
C PRO A 138 3.32 -23.60 4.57
N HIS A 139 4.18 -22.79 3.94
CA HIS A 139 4.72 -23.06 2.61
C HIS A 139 6.17 -23.56 2.71
N PRO A 140 6.46 -24.84 2.39
CA PRO A 140 7.79 -25.43 2.56
C PRO A 140 8.79 -24.92 1.52
N VAL A 141 8.30 -24.44 0.37
CA VAL A 141 9.09 -24.01 -0.79
C VAL A 141 9.02 -22.49 -0.95
N PRO A 142 10.13 -21.80 -1.29
CA PRO A 142 10.08 -20.36 -1.55
C PRO A 142 9.34 -20.04 -2.86
N GLY A 143 8.50 -19.03 -2.86
CA GLY A 143 7.76 -18.65 -4.05
C GLY A 143 6.78 -17.52 -3.81
N LEU A 144 5.77 -17.47 -4.68
CA LEU A 144 4.63 -16.56 -4.61
C LEU A 144 3.36 -17.38 -4.40
N PHE A 145 2.59 -17.01 -3.39
CA PHE A 145 1.34 -17.66 -2.99
C PHE A 145 0.31 -16.56 -2.75
N GLY A 146 -0.90 -16.72 -3.23
CA GLY A 146 -1.93 -15.72 -2.98
C GLY A 146 -3.24 -16.01 -3.66
N GLU A 147 -4.27 -15.38 -3.12
CA GLU A 147 -5.63 -15.36 -3.65
C GLU A 147 -5.90 -13.96 -4.24
N SER A 148 -7.17 -13.60 -4.43
CA SER A 148 -7.53 -12.29 -4.93
C SER A 148 -7.34 -11.17 -3.90
N THR A 149 -7.46 -11.46 -2.60
CA THR A 149 -7.49 -10.43 -1.52
C THR A 149 -6.16 -10.30 -0.77
N TRP A 150 -5.30 -11.31 -0.87
CA TRP A 150 -4.00 -11.34 -0.20
C TRP A 150 -2.92 -11.92 -1.10
N LEU A 151 -1.68 -11.54 -0.81
CA LEU A 151 -0.49 -12.00 -1.53
C LEU A 151 0.65 -12.22 -0.55
N GLN A 152 1.25 -13.40 -0.53
CA GLN A 152 2.52 -13.71 0.11
C GLN A 152 3.60 -13.98 -0.94
N VAL A 153 4.76 -13.37 -0.76
CA VAL A 153 5.91 -13.55 -1.64
C VAL A 153 7.20 -13.62 -0.85
N ASP A 154 8.00 -14.65 -1.14
CA ASP A 154 9.33 -14.78 -0.59
C ASP A 154 10.33 -14.00 -1.44
N VAL A 155 10.93 -12.96 -0.87
CA VAL A 155 11.79 -12.00 -1.56
C VAL A 155 13.24 -12.11 -1.12
N SER A 156 14.16 -12.04 -2.08
CA SER A 156 15.58 -11.89 -1.75
C SER A 156 15.88 -10.44 -1.43
N ARG A 157 16.36 -10.17 -0.22
CA ARG A 157 16.84 -8.85 0.17
C ARG A 157 18.20 -8.96 0.85
N LEU A 158 19.14 -8.11 0.43
CA LEU A 158 20.39 -7.97 1.16
C LEU A 158 20.09 -7.30 2.51
N PRO A 159 20.53 -7.89 3.64
CA PRO A 159 20.41 -7.24 4.95
C PRO A 159 21.11 -5.89 4.92
N ARG A 160 20.44 -4.87 5.48
CA ARG A 160 21.07 -3.55 5.61
C ARG A 160 22.19 -3.61 6.66
N PRO A 161 23.22 -2.74 6.59
CA PRO A 161 24.35 -2.80 7.51
C PRO A 161 23.98 -2.66 8.99
N ASP A 162 22.90 -1.93 9.30
CA ASP A 162 22.31 -1.77 10.63
C ASP A 162 21.57 -3.03 11.13
N GLN A 163 21.06 -3.86 10.22
CA GLN A 163 20.47 -5.16 10.54
C GLN A 163 21.55 -6.22 10.78
N MET A 164 22.67 -6.17 10.05
CA MET A 164 23.78 -7.12 10.21
C MET A 164 24.40 -7.10 11.62
N THR A 165 24.29 -6.00 12.35
CA THR A 165 24.81 -5.91 13.72
C THR A 165 23.92 -6.58 14.77
N THR A 166 22.70 -6.97 14.41
CA THR A 166 21.69 -7.50 15.34
C THR A 166 21.18 -8.84 14.83
N ASP A 167 21.71 -9.95 15.36
CA ASP A 167 21.34 -11.31 14.91
C ASP A 167 19.87 -11.66 15.15
N VAL A 168 19.25 -11.11 16.20
CA VAL A 168 17.85 -11.35 16.59
C VAL A 168 17.21 -10.05 17.07
N ILE A 169 16.12 -9.67 16.42
CA ILE A 169 15.25 -8.57 16.84
C ILE A 169 14.02 -9.20 17.50
N TYR A 170 13.86 -8.98 18.80
CA TYR A 170 12.61 -9.28 19.50
C TYR A 170 11.63 -8.14 19.20
N SER A 171 10.37 -8.43 18.83
CA SER A 171 9.33 -7.38 18.91
C SER A 171 9.20 -6.89 20.34
N ALA A 172 8.66 -5.68 20.50
CA ALA A 172 8.38 -5.07 21.79
C ALA A 172 7.55 -6.00 22.72
N ASP A 173 6.73 -6.87 22.13
CA ASP A 173 5.83 -7.77 22.83
C ASP A 173 6.41 -9.20 23.02
N GLY A 174 7.63 -9.47 22.53
CA GLY A 174 8.36 -10.72 22.78
C GLY A 174 7.83 -11.95 22.02
N LEU A 175 6.81 -11.78 21.18
CA LEU A 175 6.18 -12.84 20.39
C LEU A 175 6.81 -13.04 19.00
N THR A 176 7.39 -12.00 18.41
CA THR A 176 8.05 -12.10 17.09
C THR A 176 9.56 -12.13 17.23
N LEU A 177 10.18 -12.98 16.42
CA LEU A 177 11.62 -13.14 16.34
C LEU A 177 12.04 -12.83 14.91
N ASP A 178 12.41 -11.58 14.58
CA ASP A 178 12.98 -11.31 13.26
C ASP A 178 14.48 -11.60 13.28
N ARG A 179 14.92 -12.43 12.34
CA ARG A 179 16.32 -12.88 12.21
C ARG A 179 16.94 -12.25 10.98
N VAL A 180 18.24 -11.96 11.02
CA VAL A 180 18.97 -11.56 9.81
C VAL A 180 18.93 -12.70 8.81
N SER A 181 18.31 -12.44 7.67
CA SER A 181 18.11 -13.42 6.60
C SER A 181 18.12 -12.70 5.26
N ASP A 182 18.63 -13.40 4.26
CA ASP A 182 18.67 -13.00 2.86
C ASP A 182 17.35 -13.29 2.14
N VAL A 183 16.49 -14.14 2.71
CA VAL A 183 15.14 -14.44 2.23
C VAL A 183 14.11 -14.00 3.27
N LYS A 184 13.19 -13.12 2.86
CA LYS A 184 12.09 -12.64 3.69
C LYS A 184 10.76 -13.03 3.09
N SER A 185 9.80 -13.39 3.94
CA SER A 185 8.42 -13.54 3.52
C SER A 185 7.70 -12.21 3.71
N VAL A 186 7.17 -11.67 2.62
CA VAL A 186 6.39 -10.43 2.61
C VAL A 186 4.96 -10.77 2.26
N ALA A 187 4.02 -10.41 3.13
CA ALA A 187 2.60 -10.57 2.86
C ALA A 187 1.88 -9.22 2.80
N TYR A 188 0.90 -9.13 1.92
CA TYR A 188 -0.01 -8.00 1.75
C TYR A 188 -1.44 -8.47 1.91
N PHE A 189 -2.20 -7.79 2.76
CA PHE A 189 -3.62 -8.01 2.98
C PHE A 189 -4.24 -6.72 3.52
N VAL A 190 -5.55 -6.56 3.38
CA VAL A 190 -6.27 -5.41 3.95
C VAL A 190 -7.00 -5.87 5.20
N VAL A 191 -6.90 -5.06 6.25
CA VAL A 191 -7.66 -5.25 7.49
C VAL A 191 -8.78 -4.22 7.51
N ASP A 192 -10.00 -4.66 7.79
CA ASP A 192 -11.17 -3.78 7.92
C ASP A 192 -11.12 -2.93 9.20
N ALA A 193 -11.88 -1.82 9.20
CA ALA A 193 -11.95 -0.90 10.34
C ALA A 193 -12.46 -1.55 11.63
N ASP A 194 -13.39 -2.50 11.53
CA ASP A 194 -13.97 -3.21 12.68
C ASP A 194 -12.92 -4.12 13.34
N SER A 195 -12.17 -4.84 12.51
CA SER A 195 -11.02 -5.66 12.94
C SER A 195 -9.83 -4.82 13.40
N ALA A 196 -9.67 -3.60 12.87
CA ALA A 196 -8.60 -2.66 13.20
C ALA A 196 -8.72 -2.02 14.60
N SER A 197 -9.84 -2.22 15.29
CA SER A 197 -10.11 -1.67 16.63
C SER A 197 -9.18 -2.22 17.74
N SER A 198 -8.56 -3.39 17.54
CA SER A 198 -7.57 -3.97 18.46
C SER A 198 -6.21 -3.25 18.44
N TYR A 199 -5.82 -2.66 17.31
CA TYR A 199 -4.48 -2.11 17.06
C TYR A 199 -4.26 -0.71 17.66
N THR A 200 -5.35 0.02 17.96
CA THR A 200 -5.30 1.49 18.19
C THR A 200 -5.10 1.91 19.66
N TYR A 201 -4.95 0.97 20.61
CA TYR A 201 -4.81 1.34 22.03
C TYR A 201 -3.44 1.92 22.44
N SER A 202 -2.51 2.16 21.52
CA SER A 202 -1.27 2.88 21.81
C SER A 202 -1.46 4.41 21.73
N ASN A 203 -1.90 4.94 22.87
CA ASN A 203 -2.23 6.33 23.16
C ASN A 203 -1.08 7.33 22.86
N ARG A 204 -0.90 7.73 21.59
CA ARG A 204 0.05 8.80 21.20
C ARG A 204 -0.54 10.18 21.56
N PRO A 205 0.09 10.97 22.45
CA PRO A 205 -0.49 12.24 22.88
C PRO A 205 -0.57 13.26 21.74
N GLY A 206 -1.78 13.73 21.40
CA GLY A 206 -1.98 14.89 20.53
C GLY A 206 -2.56 14.64 19.14
N ILE A 207 -3.04 13.42 18.83
CA ILE A 207 -3.74 13.12 17.57
C ILE A 207 -5.16 12.64 17.92
N SER A 208 -6.18 13.42 17.58
CA SER A 208 -7.59 13.20 17.99
C SER A 208 -8.49 12.64 16.88
N ASP A 209 -8.00 12.55 15.65
CA ASP A 209 -8.82 12.28 14.46
C ASP A 209 -8.47 10.93 13.84
N PHE A 210 -8.26 9.90 14.66
CA PHE A 210 -8.23 8.53 14.15
C PHE A 210 -9.68 8.05 14.02
N GLU A 211 -10.26 8.25 12.83
CA GLU A 211 -11.36 7.39 12.37
C GLU A 211 -10.91 5.94 12.53
N GLU A 212 -11.78 5.08 13.07
CA GLU A 212 -11.68 3.62 12.96
C GLU A 212 -11.41 3.31 11.48
N SER A 213 -10.14 3.13 11.13
CA SER A 213 -9.72 2.99 9.76
C SER A 213 -8.83 1.79 9.69
N GLY A 214 -9.36 0.76 9.05
CA GLY A 214 -8.58 -0.33 8.53
C GLY A 214 -7.54 0.17 7.53
N GLY A 215 -6.87 -0.76 6.86
CA GLY A 215 -5.91 -0.39 5.85
C GLY A 215 -5.10 -1.55 5.32
N LEU A 216 -4.23 -1.22 4.35
CA LEU A 216 -3.27 -2.16 3.82
C LEU A 216 -2.21 -2.46 4.86
N VAL A 217 -2.15 -3.70 5.30
CA VAL A 217 -1.08 -4.24 6.15
C VAL A 217 0.00 -4.84 5.25
N ARG A 218 1.26 -4.72 5.71
CA ARG A 218 2.38 -5.43 5.10
C ARG A 218 3.19 -6.13 6.18
N ARG A 219 3.07 -7.46 6.24
CA ARG A 219 3.95 -8.29 7.06
C ARG A 219 5.29 -8.45 6.38
N GLU A 220 6.38 -8.39 7.14
CA GLU A 220 7.72 -8.70 6.66
C GLU A 220 8.51 -9.41 7.75
N LEU A 221 8.79 -10.70 7.53
CA LEU A 221 9.49 -11.58 8.48
C LEU A 221 10.55 -12.44 7.78
N ASP A 222 11.49 -13.00 8.54
CA ASP A 222 12.33 -14.11 8.04
C ASP A 222 11.47 -15.29 7.61
N ARG A 223 11.78 -15.89 6.46
CA ARG A 223 11.03 -17.01 5.91
C ARG A 223 10.93 -18.18 6.89
N ALA A 224 12.03 -18.54 7.55
CA ALA A 224 12.03 -19.65 8.52
C ALA A 224 11.20 -19.32 9.77
N VAL A 225 11.13 -18.04 10.14
CA VAL A 225 10.30 -17.56 11.25
C VAL A 225 8.83 -17.58 10.85
N THR A 226 8.50 -17.12 9.65
CA THR A 226 7.15 -17.23 9.09
C THR A 226 6.68 -18.67 9.08
N GLN A 227 7.51 -19.60 8.58
CA GLN A 227 7.19 -21.02 8.55
C GLN A 227 6.95 -21.60 9.95
N TYR A 228 7.84 -21.33 10.91
CA TYR A 228 7.65 -21.76 12.29
C TYR A 228 6.39 -21.16 12.92
N ALA A 229 6.11 -19.89 12.67
CA ALA A 229 4.94 -19.20 13.19
C ALA A 229 3.64 -19.75 12.59
N SER A 230 3.61 -20.09 11.30
CA SER A 230 2.47 -20.79 10.68
C SER A 230 2.26 -22.16 11.29
N GLU A 231 3.32 -22.97 11.43
CA GLU A 231 3.24 -24.32 12.01
C GLU A 231 2.81 -24.31 13.48
N SER A 232 3.16 -23.25 14.21
CA SER A 232 2.81 -23.08 15.63
C SER A 232 1.47 -22.37 15.86
N GLY A 233 0.79 -21.91 14.81
CA GLY A 233 -0.43 -21.08 14.91
C GLY A 233 -0.19 -19.70 15.55
N LEU A 234 1.05 -19.24 15.58
CA LEU A 234 1.43 -17.94 16.14
C LEU A 234 1.28 -16.81 15.11
N LEU A 235 1.19 -17.16 13.83
CA LEU A 235 1.24 -16.20 12.72
C LEU A 235 0.02 -15.26 12.69
N ASP A 236 -1.16 -15.77 13.03
CA ASP A 236 -2.39 -14.95 13.16
C ASP A 236 -2.20 -13.85 14.21
N LEU A 237 -1.63 -14.21 15.37
CA LEU A 237 -1.32 -13.25 16.44
C LEU A 237 -0.30 -12.19 16.00
N VAL A 238 0.64 -12.56 15.11
CA VAL A 238 1.57 -11.58 14.53
C VAL A 238 0.82 -10.62 13.61
N ASP A 239 -0.05 -11.14 12.75
CA ASP A 239 -0.83 -10.31 11.81
C ASP A 239 -1.76 -9.34 12.56
N GLU A 240 -2.35 -9.78 13.67
CA GLU A 240 -3.17 -8.96 14.58
C GLU A 240 -2.40 -7.87 15.34
N GLU A 241 -1.07 -7.90 15.39
CA GLU A 241 -0.25 -6.87 16.03
C GLU A 241 0.24 -5.80 15.03
N LEU A 242 0.14 -6.07 13.71
CA LEU A 242 0.71 -5.20 12.69
C LEU A 242 -0.11 -3.93 12.43
N GLU A 243 0.54 -2.77 12.54
CA GLU A 243 -0.07 -1.49 12.14
C GLU A 243 -0.26 -1.40 10.61
N PRO A 244 -1.43 -0.91 10.11
CA PRO A 244 -1.63 -0.66 8.70
C PRO A 244 -0.59 0.32 8.13
N VAL A 245 0.07 -0.09 7.05
CA VAL A 245 1.06 0.74 6.35
C VAL A 245 0.40 1.89 5.57
N ALA A 246 -0.84 1.69 5.13
CA ALA A 246 -1.65 2.70 4.46
C ALA A 246 -3.12 2.61 4.89
N PRO A 247 -3.54 3.43 5.88
CA PRO A 247 -4.93 3.48 6.35
C PRO A 247 -5.94 3.95 5.30
N GLU A 248 -5.49 4.64 4.25
CA GLU A 248 -6.35 5.12 3.16
C GLU A 248 -6.77 4.02 2.17
N VAL A 249 -6.14 2.84 2.21
CA VAL A 249 -6.48 1.71 1.33
C VAL A 249 -7.68 0.97 1.90
N VAL A 250 -8.74 0.88 1.11
CA VAL A 250 -10.00 0.21 1.47
C VAL A 250 -10.00 -1.24 1.04
N ASP A 251 -9.40 -1.54 -0.12
CA ASP A 251 -9.35 -2.89 -0.67
C ASP A 251 -8.16 -3.03 -1.64
N ILE A 252 -7.68 -4.25 -1.82
CA ILE A 252 -6.63 -4.64 -2.77
C ILE A 252 -7.03 -5.93 -3.48
N GLN A 253 -6.88 -5.94 -4.80
CA GLN A 253 -7.16 -7.12 -5.62
C GLN A 253 -5.96 -7.53 -6.46
N PHE A 254 -5.69 -8.84 -6.45
CA PHE A 254 -4.62 -9.48 -7.19
C PHE A 254 -5.18 -10.38 -8.30
N SER A 255 -4.46 -10.44 -9.42
CA SER A 255 -4.70 -11.42 -10.48
C SER A 255 -3.39 -11.85 -11.09
N TYR A 256 -3.29 -13.12 -11.48
CA TYR A 256 -2.05 -13.78 -11.83
C TYR A 256 -2.09 -14.29 -13.27
N PHE A 257 -1.06 -14.02 -14.05
CA PHE A 257 -0.98 -14.43 -15.45
C PHE A 257 -0.04 -15.63 -15.63
N ASP A 258 -0.59 -16.76 -16.09
CA ASP A 258 0.18 -18.00 -16.35
C ASP A 258 0.96 -18.00 -17.68
N GLY A 259 0.83 -16.95 -18.48
CA GLY A 259 1.36 -16.88 -19.85
C GLY A 259 0.28 -17.00 -20.93
N SER A 260 -0.93 -17.41 -20.57
CA SER A 260 -2.08 -17.61 -21.46
C SER A 260 -3.39 -17.03 -20.91
N THR A 261 -3.67 -17.21 -19.61
CA THR A 261 -4.90 -16.77 -18.95
C THR A 261 -4.63 -16.09 -17.62
N TRP A 262 -5.57 -15.23 -17.20
CA TRP A 262 -5.58 -14.61 -15.88
C TRP A 262 -6.34 -15.49 -14.90
N GLN A 263 -5.74 -15.70 -13.72
CA GLN A 263 -6.26 -16.51 -12.63
C GLN A 263 -6.39 -15.65 -11.37
N SER A 264 -7.36 -15.98 -10.51
CA SER A 264 -7.61 -15.27 -9.25
C SER A 264 -6.72 -15.73 -8.10
N SER A 265 -6.08 -16.90 -8.26
CA SER A 265 -5.19 -17.48 -7.27
C SER A 265 -3.90 -17.98 -7.94
N TRP A 266 -2.84 -18.05 -7.15
CA TRP A 266 -1.57 -18.60 -7.59
C TRP A 266 -0.87 -19.35 -6.46
N ASP A 267 -0.42 -20.56 -6.78
CA ASP A 267 0.44 -21.35 -5.93
C ASP A 267 1.69 -21.75 -6.73
N SER A 268 2.86 -21.23 -6.32
CA SER A 268 4.13 -21.51 -7.00
C SER A 268 4.65 -22.93 -6.77
N ASP A 269 4.22 -23.60 -5.71
CA ASP A 269 4.58 -25.01 -5.44
C ASP A 269 3.82 -25.92 -6.42
N LEU A 270 2.52 -25.68 -6.60
CA LEU A 270 1.70 -26.42 -7.57
C LEU A 270 2.10 -26.15 -9.02
N ASN A 271 2.40 -24.89 -9.36
CA ASN A 271 2.75 -24.50 -10.73
C ASN A 271 4.23 -24.68 -11.05
N GLY A 272 5.07 -24.97 -10.05
CA GLY A 272 6.53 -25.10 -10.19
C GLY A 272 7.23 -23.85 -10.75
N SER A 273 6.56 -22.70 -10.71
CA SER A 273 7.05 -21.44 -11.29
C SER A 273 6.31 -20.23 -10.73
N LEU A 274 6.96 -19.07 -10.84
CA LEU A 274 6.34 -17.78 -10.53
C LEU A 274 5.39 -17.36 -11.66
N PRO A 275 4.36 -16.55 -11.37
CA PRO A 275 3.48 -16.02 -12.40
C PRO A 275 4.26 -15.10 -13.34
N THR A 276 3.91 -15.10 -14.63
CA THR A 276 4.59 -14.27 -15.63
C THR A 276 4.32 -12.78 -15.41
N ALA A 277 3.11 -12.45 -14.96
CA ALA A 277 2.73 -11.10 -14.55
C ALA A 277 1.71 -11.15 -13.41
N VAL A 278 1.69 -10.10 -12.60
CA VAL A 278 0.69 -9.89 -11.55
C VAL A 278 0.03 -8.55 -11.81
N GLU A 279 -1.30 -8.54 -11.85
CA GLU A 279 -2.11 -7.32 -11.85
C GLU A 279 -2.49 -7.00 -10.41
N VAL A 280 -2.34 -5.73 -10.04
CA VAL A 280 -2.65 -5.22 -8.70
C VAL A 280 -3.59 -4.04 -8.85
N VAL A 281 -4.79 -4.15 -8.30
CA VAL A 281 -5.80 -3.10 -8.27
C VAL A 281 -5.94 -2.61 -6.83
N LEU A 282 -5.74 -1.32 -6.60
CA LEU A 282 -5.88 -0.68 -5.28
C LEU A 282 -7.14 0.18 -5.25
N TYR A 283 -7.93 0.03 -4.20
CA TYR A 283 -9.08 0.88 -3.90
C TYR A 283 -8.72 1.81 -2.74
N LEU A 284 -8.76 3.12 -3.00
CA LEU A 284 -8.42 4.15 -2.02
C LEU A 284 -9.67 4.90 -1.59
N ARG A 285 -9.72 5.27 -0.31
CA ARG A 285 -10.74 6.19 0.20
C ARG A 285 -10.45 7.59 -0.33
N SER A 286 -11.40 8.15 -1.08
CA SER A 286 -11.32 9.56 -1.49
C SER A 286 -11.37 10.45 -0.25
N ARG A 287 -10.36 11.30 -0.04
CA ARG A 287 -10.40 12.37 0.97
C ARG A 287 -11.16 13.55 0.39
N ASP A 288 -12.44 13.36 0.05
CA ASP A 288 -13.23 14.51 -0.39
C ASP A 288 -13.66 15.35 0.82
N VAL A 289 -13.41 16.64 0.70
CA VAL A 289 -13.71 17.67 1.70
C VAL A 289 -15.19 17.55 2.06
N ALA A 290 -15.49 17.49 3.36
CA ALA A 290 -16.84 17.44 3.90
C ALA A 290 -17.78 18.32 3.06
N PRO A 291 -18.94 17.81 2.60
CA PRO A 291 -19.90 18.62 1.87
C PRO A 291 -20.20 19.83 2.75
N SER A 292 -19.89 21.02 2.23
CA SER A 292 -20.11 22.27 2.95
C SER A 292 -21.56 22.24 3.41
N VAL A 293 -21.78 22.08 4.72
CA VAL A 293 -23.11 22.10 5.31
C VAL A 293 -23.71 23.42 4.90
N LEU A 294 -24.60 23.39 3.91
CA LEU A 294 -25.44 24.51 3.57
C LEU A 294 -26.25 24.76 4.84
N LEU A 295 -25.84 25.79 5.59
CA LEU A 295 -26.64 26.31 6.68
C LEU A 295 -28.04 26.54 6.11
N PRO A 296 -29.10 26.01 6.74
CA PRO A 296 -30.45 26.36 6.38
C PRO A 296 -30.54 27.88 6.40
N ILE A 297 -30.88 28.47 5.26
CA ILE A 297 -31.29 29.86 5.22
C ILE A 297 -32.60 29.88 6.00
N ASP A 298 -32.56 30.44 7.21
CA ASP A 298 -33.78 30.77 7.95
C ASP A 298 -34.58 31.73 7.06
N ASP A 299 -35.55 31.17 6.34
CA ASP A 299 -36.64 31.94 5.76
C ASP A 299 -37.52 32.38 6.93
N GLU A 300 -37.24 33.57 7.45
CA GLU A 300 -38.18 34.30 8.29
C GLU A 300 -39.44 34.58 7.45
N GLU A 301 -40.46 33.75 7.59
CA GLU A 301 -41.82 34.11 7.17
C GLU A 301 -42.35 35.22 8.08
N GLU A 302 -42.17 36.44 7.61
CA GLU A 302 -42.99 37.59 7.93
C GLU A 302 -44.43 37.33 7.44
N THR A 303 -45.30 36.82 8.31
CA THR A 303 -46.76 36.90 8.10
C THR A 303 -47.39 37.90 9.06
N ILE A 304 -47.92 38.94 8.43
CA ILE A 304 -48.83 39.99 8.90
C ILE A 304 -50.08 39.43 9.58
#